data_AF-A0A0J6EUM0-F1
#
_entry.id   AF-A0A0J6EUM0-F1
#
_cell.length_a   1.000
_cell.length_b   1.000
_cell.length_c   1.000
_cell.angle_alpha   90.00
_cell.angle_beta   90.00
_cell.angle_gamma   90.00
#
_symmetry.space_group_name_H-M   'P 1'
#
loop_
_entity.id
_entity.type
_entity.pdbx_description
1 polymer ?
#
loop_
_entity_poly.entity_id
_entity_poly.type
_entity_poly.pdbx_seq_one_letter_code
_entity_poly.pdbx_strand_id
1 'polypeptide(L)'
;MHDLKLSLLFLFLSALYVAEGRRLVGINGAAAKFAGPEALIGHAIAGREIANGKPRHRFLNQNTQRFAVDGTGIPEVTFDVGESYAGLLPITKDPDEDQKLYFWFFPTDNAQGQEEITIWLNGGPGCSSLEGFLQENGPFHWQYGTFRPVRNPWSWHNLTNMIWVEQPVGTGFSEGEPTVTS
;
A
#
# COMPACT_ATOMS: atom_id res chain seq x y z
N MET A 1 42.63 -16.81 25.20
CA MET A 1 41.90 -18.05 25.53
C MET A 1 40.47 -17.72 26.01
N HIS A 2 39.75 -16.89 25.24
CA HIS A 2 38.41 -16.39 25.55
C HIS A 2 37.59 -16.48 24.26
N ASP A 3 37.05 -17.65 23.89
CA ASP A 3 36.00 -17.70 22.85
C ASP A 3 35.27 -19.05 22.70
N LEU A 4 35.12 -19.82 23.78
CA LEU A 4 34.31 -21.05 23.75
C LEU A 4 33.02 -20.96 24.58
N LYS A 5 32.87 -19.92 25.41
CA LYS A 5 31.71 -19.76 26.30
C LYS A 5 30.53 -19.03 25.65
N LEU A 6 30.77 -18.17 24.66
CA LEU A 6 29.70 -17.38 24.02
C LEU A 6 28.93 -18.19 22.96
N SER A 7 29.62 -19.08 22.23
CA SER A 7 29.01 -19.95 21.22
C SER A 7 28.11 -21.04 21.84
N LEU A 8 28.50 -21.55 23.02
CA LEU A 8 27.67 -22.51 23.76
C LEU A 8 26.38 -21.87 24.30
N LEU A 9 26.40 -20.58 24.66
CA LEU A 9 25.23 -19.87 25.17
C LEU A 9 24.16 -19.65 24.07
N PHE A 10 24.57 -19.46 22.82
CA PHE A 10 23.66 -19.37 21.66
C PHE A 10 23.01 -20.71 21.28
N LEU A 11 23.73 -21.82 21.46
CA LEU A 11 23.19 -23.16 21.23
C LEU A 11 22.21 -23.60 22.33
N PHE A 12 22.38 -23.12 23.57
CA PHE A 12 21.43 -23.41 24.65
C PHE A 12 20.15 -22.55 24.59
N LEU A 13 20.22 -21.27 24.16
CA LEU A 13 19.03 -20.45 24.00
C LEU A 13 18.11 -20.92 22.84
N SER A 14 18.69 -21.43 21.76
CA SER A 14 17.91 -21.99 20.64
C SER A 14 17.23 -23.31 21.01
N ALA A 15 17.88 -24.15 21.83
CA ALA A 15 17.29 -25.39 22.33
C ALA A 15 16.13 -25.15 23.32
N LEU A 16 16.22 -24.12 24.17
CA LEU A 16 15.13 -23.76 25.08
C LEU A 16 13.91 -23.22 24.32
N TYR A 17 14.10 -22.40 23.29
CA TYR A 17 13.00 -21.88 22.46
C TYR A 17 12.25 -22.99 21.72
N VAL A 18 12.96 -24.03 21.27
CA VAL A 18 12.37 -25.22 20.63
C VAL A 18 11.66 -26.14 21.63
N ALA A 19 12.12 -26.19 22.88
CA ALA A 19 11.49 -26.99 23.95
C ALA A 19 10.24 -26.32 24.55
N GLU A 20 10.26 -25.00 24.76
CA GLU A 20 9.10 -24.23 25.24
C GLU A 20 7.97 -24.19 24.17
N GLY A 21 8.34 -24.13 22.88
CA GLY A 21 7.37 -24.19 21.77
C GLY A 21 6.61 -25.53 21.67
N ARG A 22 7.18 -26.62 22.20
CA ARG A 22 6.51 -27.93 22.27
C ARG A 22 5.62 -28.10 23.50
N ARG A 23 5.70 -27.20 24.49
CA ARG A 23 4.89 -27.30 25.71
C ARG A 23 3.55 -26.55 25.63
N LEU A 24 3.37 -25.70 24.61
CA LEU A 24 2.12 -24.95 24.38
C LEU A 24 1.09 -25.69 23.50
N VAL A 25 1.40 -26.90 23.03
CA VAL A 25 0.41 -27.77 22.37
C VAL A 25 0.07 -28.92 23.31
N GLY A 26 -0.86 -28.64 24.24
CA GLY A 26 -1.52 -29.67 25.02
C GLY A 26 -2.29 -30.61 24.08
N ILE A 27 -1.78 -31.83 23.92
CA ILE A 27 -2.42 -32.89 23.15
C ILE A 27 -3.54 -33.48 24.02
N ASN A 28 -4.76 -32.94 23.86
CA ASN A 28 -5.99 -33.59 24.32
C ASN A 28 -6.95 -33.74 23.13
N GLY A 29 -7.02 -34.95 22.58
CA GLY A 29 -8.27 -35.60 22.17
C GLY A 29 -9.17 -34.98 21.10
N ALA A 30 -8.77 -33.93 20.38
CA ALA A 30 -9.47 -33.47 19.19
C ALA A 30 -8.46 -33.33 18.05
N ALA A 31 -8.74 -33.96 16.90
CA ALA A 31 -7.90 -33.89 15.73
C ALA A 31 -7.68 -32.41 15.33
N ALA A 32 -6.51 -31.87 15.68
CA ALA A 32 -6.06 -30.59 15.15
C ALA A 32 -5.86 -30.78 13.65
N LYS A 33 -6.77 -30.21 12.85
CA LYS A 33 -6.58 -30.11 11.41
C LYS A 33 -5.30 -29.31 11.20
N PHE A 34 -4.28 -29.96 10.65
CA PHE A 34 -3.12 -29.25 10.12
C PHE A 34 -3.62 -28.34 9.02
N ALA A 35 -3.68 -27.06 9.31
CA ALA A 35 -3.97 -26.03 8.34
C ALA A 35 -2.81 -26.05 7.34
N GLY A 36 -3.08 -26.48 6.11
CA GLY A 36 -2.07 -26.52 5.04
C GLY A 36 -1.54 -25.11 4.74
N PRO A 37 -0.57 -24.97 3.82
CA PRO A 37 -0.02 -23.66 3.45
C PRO A 37 -1.05 -22.61 3.02
N GLU A 38 -2.30 -22.99 2.75
CA GLU A 38 -3.44 -22.09 2.55
C GLU A 38 -3.87 -21.30 3.80
N ALA A 39 -3.54 -21.73 5.01
CA ALA A 39 -3.93 -21.02 6.23
C ALA A 39 -3.10 -19.76 6.50
N LEU A 40 -1.88 -19.68 5.94
CA LEU A 40 -1.08 -18.45 5.90
C LEU A 40 -1.50 -17.53 4.74
N ILE A 41 -2.23 -18.07 3.75
CA ILE A 41 -2.93 -17.31 2.71
C ILE A 41 -4.27 -16.73 3.24
N GLY A 42 -4.67 -17.11 4.46
CA GLY A 42 -5.91 -16.72 5.13
C GLY A 42 -5.97 -15.26 5.63
N HIS A 43 -4.90 -14.48 5.55
CA HIS A 43 -5.04 -13.02 5.35
C HIS A 43 -5.42 -12.79 3.88
N ALA A 44 -6.55 -13.40 3.51
CA ALA A 44 -7.17 -13.28 2.23
C ALA A 44 -7.36 -11.79 1.99
N ILE A 45 -6.95 -11.35 0.80
CA ILE A 45 -7.42 -10.13 0.13
C ILE A 45 -8.83 -9.84 0.65
N ALA A 46 -8.97 -8.84 1.50
CA ALA A 46 -10.28 -8.46 2.02
C ALA A 46 -11.12 -8.18 0.77
N GLY A 47 -12.11 -9.03 0.51
CA GLY A 47 -13.00 -8.83 -0.61
C GLY A 47 -13.63 -7.46 -0.46
N ARG A 48 -13.45 -6.60 -1.46
CA ARG A 48 -13.97 -5.23 -1.47
C ARG A 48 -15.42 -5.24 -0.98
N GLU A 49 -15.75 -4.39 -0.01
CA GLU A 49 -17.08 -4.39 0.60
C GLU A 49 -18.13 -4.06 -0.49
N ILE A 50 -19.11 -4.95 -0.68
CA ILE A 50 -20.13 -4.80 -1.72
C ILE A 50 -21.45 -4.37 -1.07
N ALA A 51 -21.89 -3.15 -1.36
CA ALA A 51 -23.20 -2.64 -0.94
C ALA A 51 -24.19 -2.75 -2.11
N ASN A 52 -25.28 -3.50 -1.93
CA ASN A 52 -26.33 -3.69 -2.95
C ASN A 52 -25.80 -4.18 -4.31
N GLY A 53 -24.83 -5.09 -4.30
CA GLY A 53 -24.23 -5.64 -5.53
C GLY A 53 -23.28 -4.70 -6.26
N LYS A 54 -22.99 -3.51 -5.70
CA LYS A 54 -21.99 -2.57 -6.21
C LYS A 54 -20.83 -2.43 -5.23
N PRO A 55 -19.59 -2.24 -5.72
CA PRO A 55 -18.48 -1.90 -4.85
C PRO A 55 -18.81 -0.66 -4.03
N ARG A 56 -18.67 -0.74 -2.70
CA ARG A 56 -18.90 0.39 -1.81
C ARG A 56 -17.77 1.39 -2.01
N HIS A 57 -18.12 2.60 -2.44
CA HIS A 57 -17.18 3.72 -2.46
C HIS A 57 -17.28 4.47 -1.13
N ARG A 58 -16.24 4.45 -0.30
CA ARG A 58 -16.25 5.06 1.04
C ARG A 58 -16.07 6.57 0.99
N PHE A 59 -15.27 7.06 0.06
CA PHE A 59 -14.87 8.46 0.00
C PHE A 59 -15.59 9.23 -1.11
N LEU A 60 -16.49 8.59 -1.88
CA LEU A 60 -17.18 9.23 -3.00
C LEU A 60 -18.30 10.14 -2.49
N ASN A 61 -18.15 11.45 -2.69
CA ASN A 61 -19.13 12.46 -2.36
C ASN A 61 -18.99 13.67 -3.31
N GLN A 62 -19.81 14.70 -3.14
CA GLN A 62 -19.80 15.89 -4.02
C GLN A 62 -18.43 16.58 -4.12
N ASN A 63 -17.61 16.53 -3.07
CA ASN A 63 -16.30 17.18 -3.04
C ASN A 63 -15.21 16.35 -3.72
N THR A 64 -15.30 15.02 -3.64
CA THR A 64 -14.30 14.08 -4.17
C THR A 64 -14.64 13.57 -5.57
N GLN A 65 -15.89 13.71 -6.02
CA GLN A 65 -16.36 13.23 -7.32
C GLN A 65 -15.48 13.73 -8.48
N ARG A 66 -14.99 14.97 -8.43
CA ARG A 66 -14.12 15.53 -9.47
C ARG A 66 -12.76 14.85 -9.59
N PHE A 67 -12.35 14.11 -8.57
CA PHE A 67 -11.08 13.36 -8.55
C PHE A 67 -11.29 11.87 -8.77
N ALA A 68 -12.54 11.37 -8.82
CA ALA A 68 -12.80 9.95 -8.90
C ALA A 68 -12.23 9.35 -10.19
N VAL A 69 -11.47 8.28 -10.06
CA VAL A 69 -10.89 7.54 -11.17
C VAL A 69 -11.78 6.34 -11.50
N ASP A 70 -12.02 6.11 -12.79
CA ASP A 70 -12.61 4.85 -13.26
C ASP A 70 -11.56 3.74 -13.14
N GLY A 71 -11.70 2.90 -12.10
CA GLY A 71 -10.78 1.80 -11.83
C GLY A 71 -10.74 0.72 -12.91
N THR A 72 -11.72 0.69 -13.82
CA THR A 72 -11.75 -0.20 -14.99
C THR A 72 -11.29 0.49 -16.28
N GLY A 73 -11.16 1.82 -16.25
CA GLY A 73 -10.83 2.65 -17.40
C GLY A 73 -9.34 2.96 -17.55
N ILE A 74 -8.46 2.41 -16.70
CA ILE A 74 -7.03 2.65 -16.79
C ILE A 74 -6.45 1.86 -17.99
N PRO A 75 -5.80 2.52 -18.96
CA PRO A 75 -5.22 1.85 -20.12
C PRO A 75 -4.27 0.71 -19.73
N GLU A 76 -4.34 -0.41 -20.46
CA GLU A 76 -3.54 -1.64 -20.26
C GLU A 76 -3.79 -2.38 -18.92
N VAL A 77 -4.49 -1.78 -17.95
CA VAL A 77 -4.85 -2.44 -16.70
C VAL A 77 -6.10 -3.29 -16.92
N THR A 78 -5.89 -4.57 -17.17
CA THR A 78 -6.95 -5.56 -17.46
C THR A 78 -7.86 -5.95 -16.28
N PHE A 79 -7.79 -5.24 -15.16
CA PHE A 79 -8.54 -5.55 -13.94
C PHE A 79 -9.01 -4.28 -13.23
N ASP A 80 -10.10 -4.37 -12.47
CA ASP A 80 -10.54 -3.27 -11.62
C ASP A 80 -9.51 -3.01 -10.50
N VAL A 81 -8.97 -1.80 -10.46
CA VAL A 81 -8.05 -1.36 -9.40
C VAL A 81 -8.76 -0.89 -8.13
N GLY A 82 -10.08 -0.71 -8.18
CA GLY A 82 -10.87 -0.30 -7.04
C GLY A 82 -11.24 1.18 -7.03
N GLU A 83 -11.73 1.63 -5.87
CA GLU A 83 -12.00 3.05 -5.63
C GLU A 83 -10.67 3.78 -5.55
N SER A 84 -10.49 4.85 -6.31
CA SER A 84 -9.34 5.74 -6.16
C SER A 84 -9.65 7.14 -6.64
N TYR A 85 -8.81 8.08 -6.23
CA TYR A 85 -8.99 9.50 -6.51
C TYR A 85 -7.66 10.10 -6.93
N ALA A 86 -7.63 10.79 -8.06
CA ALA A 86 -6.42 11.42 -8.55
C ALA A 86 -6.72 12.80 -9.12
N GLY A 87 -5.73 13.68 -9.06
CA GLY A 87 -5.81 15.00 -9.68
C GLY A 87 -4.93 16.02 -8.97
N LEU A 88 -5.24 17.28 -9.21
CA LEU A 88 -4.46 18.41 -8.76
C LEU A 88 -5.09 19.10 -7.56
N LEU A 89 -4.30 19.32 -6.52
CA LEU A 89 -4.70 20.09 -5.34
C LEU A 89 -3.90 21.40 -5.26
N PRO A 90 -4.57 22.56 -5.12
CA PRO A 90 -3.88 23.81 -4.87
C PRO A 90 -3.21 23.77 -3.49
N ILE A 91 -1.98 24.25 -3.41
CA ILE A 91 -1.21 24.31 -2.15
C ILE A 91 -1.55 25.54 -1.29
N THR A 92 -2.36 26.42 -1.83
CA THR A 92 -2.62 27.79 -1.40
C THR A 92 -4.11 28.09 -1.57
N LYS A 93 -4.62 29.03 -0.78
CA LYS A 93 -6.00 29.53 -0.90
C LYS A 93 -6.08 30.77 -1.79
N ASP A 94 -4.93 31.30 -2.19
CA ASP A 94 -4.85 32.45 -3.07
C ASP A 94 -5.32 32.05 -4.48
N PRO A 95 -6.40 32.64 -5.01
CA PRO A 95 -6.85 32.35 -6.36
C PRO A 95 -5.87 32.80 -7.45
N ASP A 96 -4.92 33.69 -7.12
CA ASP A 96 -3.92 34.22 -8.06
C ASP A 96 -2.66 33.33 -8.13
N GLU A 97 -2.57 32.29 -7.29
CA GLU A 97 -1.47 31.34 -7.29
C GLU A 97 -1.89 30.02 -7.95
N ASP A 98 -1.16 29.62 -8.98
CA ASP A 98 -1.50 28.49 -9.86
C ASP A 98 -0.82 27.17 -9.48
N GLN A 99 0.00 27.18 -8.42
CA GLN A 99 0.76 26.02 -7.96
C GLN A 99 -0.17 24.92 -7.42
N LYS A 100 -0.04 23.72 -7.98
CA LYS A 100 -0.81 22.54 -7.60
C LYS A 100 0.05 21.31 -7.55
N LEU A 101 -0.17 20.47 -6.54
CA LEU A 101 0.46 19.16 -6.46
C LEU A 101 -0.49 18.09 -6.98
N TYR A 102 0.04 17.20 -7.82
CA TYR A 102 -0.67 16.01 -8.22
C TYR A 102 -0.66 14.98 -7.09
N PHE A 103 -1.80 14.33 -6.89
CA PHE A 103 -1.93 13.22 -5.95
C PHE A 103 -2.68 12.05 -6.60
N TRP A 104 -2.45 10.86 -6.06
CA TRP A 104 -3.32 9.70 -6.26
C TRP A 104 -3.55 9.01 -4.92
N PHE A 105 -4.81 8.87 -4.53
CA PHE A 105 -5.28 8.31 -3.27
C PHE A 105 -6.02 6.99 -3.49
N PHE A 106 -5.69 5.99 -2.66
CA PHE A 106 -6.37 4.70 -2.58
C PHE A 106 -6.83 4.45 -1.13
N PRO A 107 -8.14 4.33 -0.89
CA PRO A 107 -8.66 3.95 0.42
C PRO A 107 -8.36 2.48 0.72
N THR A 108 -8.22 2.16 2.00
CA THR A 108 -8.02 0.77 2.44
C THR A 108 -9.33 0.05 2.68
N ASP A 109 -9.40 -1.22 2.29
CA ASP A 109 -10.49 -2.12 2.69
C ASP A 109 -10.26 -2.75 4.09
N ASN A 110 -9.08 -2.54 4.69
CA ASN A 110 -8.78 -3.01 6.05
C ASN A 110 -9.54 -2.20 7.09
N ALA A 111 -10.46 -2.85 7.82
CA ALA A 111 -11.24 -2.24 8.89
C ALA A 111 -10.39 -1.56 9.98
N GLN A 112 -9.18 -2.07 10.25
CA GLN A 112 -8.29 -1.51 11.27
C GLN A 112 -7.53 -0.27 10.78
N GLY A 113 -7.36 -0.11 9.47
CA GLY A 113 -6.61 1.00 8.87
C GLY A 113 -7.48 2.16 8.36
N GLN A 114 -8.80 2.09 8.53
CA GLN A 114 -9.73 3.06 7.94
C GLN A 114 -9.58 4.47 8.53
N GLU A 115 -9.12 4.58 9.77
CA GLU A 115 -8.93 5.86 10.48
C GLU A 115 -7.53 6.48 10.27
N GLU A 116 -6.65 5.79 9.53
CA GLU A 116 -5.27 6.21 9.31
C GLU A 116 -5.03 6.61 7.85
N ILE A 117 -4.11 7.54 7.63
CA ILE A 117 -3.64 7.90 6.29
C ILE A 117 -2.11 7.91 6.26
N THR A 118 -1.56 7.22 5.28
CA THR A 118 -0.12 7.22 5.01
C THR A 118 0.14 8.01 3.73
N ILE A 119 1.05 8.98 3.85
CA ILE A 119 1.52 9.81 2.75
C ILE A 119 2.86 9.26 2.29
N TRP A 120 2.95 8.94 1.00
CA TRP A 120 4.17 8.46 0.35
C TRP A 120 4.78 9.56 -0.53
N LEU A 121 6.08 9.79 -0.33
CA LEU A 121 6.87 10.80 -1.04
C LEU A 121 8.17 10.17 -1.52
N ASN A 122 8.37 10.09 -2.85
CA ASN A 122 9.69 9.76 -3.41
C ASN A 122 10.66 10.96 -3.25
N GLY A 123 11.96 10.65 -3.25
CA GLY A 123 13.04 11.60 -2.97
C GLY A 123 13.65 12.24 -4.22
N GLY A 124 14.99 12.34 -4.26
CA GLY A 124 15.72 12.95 -5.39
C GLY A 124 16.61 14.10 -4.95
N PRO A 125 16.16 15.38 -5.04
CA PRO A 125 14.80 15.92 -5.19
C PRO A 125 14.21 15.87 -6.62
N GLY A 126 12.89 15.94 -6.74
CA GLY A 126 12.20 16.03 -8.05
C GLY A 126 11.76 14.69 -8.64
N CYS A 127 11.98 13.56 -7.96
CA CYS A 127 11.46 12.28 -8.43
C CYS A 127 9.96 12.18 -8.15
N SER A 128 9.24 11.63 -9.11
CA SER A 128 7.80 11.41 -9.03
C SER A 128 7.47 10.34 -7.99
N SER A 129 6.47 10.62 -7.13
CA SER A 129 5.91 9.60 -6.24
C SER A 129 5.09 8.54 -6.98
N LEU A 130 4.80 8.73 -8.26
CA LEU A 130 4.25 7.68 -9.10
C LEU A 130 5.26 6.58 -9.42
N GLU A 131 6.56 6.82 -9.21
CA GLU A 131 7.55 5.75 -9.17
C GLU A 131 7.20 4.75 -8.05
N GLY A 132 7.02 5.23 -6.81
CA GLY A 132 6.60 4.38 -5.70
C GLY A 132 5.25 3.69 -5.94
N PHE A 133 4.31 4.41 -6.56
CA PHE A 133 3.02 3.85 -6.95
C PHE A 133 3.19 2.70 -7.96
N LEU A 134 3.87 2.91 -9.08
CA LEU A 134 3.96 1.94 -10.18
C LEU A 134 5.01 0.86 -9.94
N GLN A 135 6.02 1.10 -9.09
CA GLN A 135 7.21 0.25 -9.02
C GLN A 135 7.53 -0.25 -7.61
N GLU A 136 6.89 0.25 -6.56
CA GLU A 136 7.23 -0.13 -5.18
C GLU A 136 6.04 -0.73 -4.43
N ASN A 137 5.05 0.07 -4.06
CA ASN A 137 4.02 -0.32 -3.10
C ASN A 137 2.58 0.02 -3.49
N GLY A 138 2.35 0.55 -4.70
CA GLY A 138 1.02 0.82 -5.20
C GLY A 138 0.19 -0.45 -5.52
N PRO A 139 -1.09 -0.27 -5.88
CA PRO A 139 -2.08 -1.34 -6.06
C PRO A 139 -1.78 -2.28 -7.23
N PHE A 140 -0.96 -1.81 -8.18
CA PHE A 140 -0.45 -2.59 -9.29
C PHE A 140 0.95 -2.11 -9.66
N HIS A 141 1.70 -3.01 -10.29
CA HIS A 141 3.03 -2.72 -10.78
C HIS A 141 3.08 -2.59 -12.30
N TRP A 142 3.87 -1.62 -12.75
CA TRP A 142 4.34 -1.53 -14.13
C TRP A 142 5.86 -1.39 -14.12
N GLN A 143 6.53 -2.52 -13.90
CA GLN A 143 7.99 -2.59 -13.89
C GLN A 143 8.56 -2.51 -15.30
N TYR A 144 9.82 -2.07 -15.40
CA TYR A 144 10.57 -2.12 -16.66
C TYR A 144 10.59 -3.54 -17.24
N GLY A 145 10.37 -3.65 -18.55
CA GLY A 145 10.35 -4.93 -19.26
C GLY A 145 9.07 -5.76 -19.09
N THR A 146 8.05 -5.23 -18.41
CA THR A 146 6.73 -5.88 -18.37
C THR A 146 5.85 -5.43 -19.53
N PHE A 147 5.14 -6.39 -20.14
CA PHE A 147 4.22 -6.12 -21.26
C PHE A 147 2.93 -5.42 -20.82
N ARG A 148 2.51 -5.63 -19.57
CA ARG A 148 1.25 -5.11 -19.02
C ARG A 148 1.35 -4.95 -17.50
N PRO A 149 0.58 -4.04 -16.91
CA PRO A 149 0.44 -3.93 -15.47
C PRO A 149 0.00 -5.24 -14.80
N VAL A 150 0.52 -5.51 -13.61
CA VAL A 150 0.17 -6.67 -12.79
C VAL A 150 -0.31 -6.23 -11.41
N ARG A 151 -1.34 -6.89 -10.87
CA ARG A 151 -1.84 -6.57 -9.52
C ARG A 151 -0.75 -6.79 -8.48
N ASN A 152 -0.61 -5.87 -7.53
CA ASN A 152 0.28 -6.02 -6.38
C ASN A 152 -0.49 -6.59 -5.18
N PRO A 153 -0.32 -7.86 -4.82
CA PRO A 153 -1.00 -8.44 -3.66
C PRO A 153 -0.47 -7.89 -2.31
N TRP A 154 0.71 -7.25 -2.31
CA TRP A 154 1.34 -6.65 -1.12
C TRP A 154 1.28 -5.12 -1.12
N SER A 155 0.31 -4.54 -1.83
CA SER A 155 0.18 -3.10 -1.85
C SER A 155 -0.11 -2.55 -0.45
N TRP A 156 0.51 -1.41 -0.13
CA TRP A 156 0.37 -0.80 1.18
C TRP A 156 -1.04 -0.26 1.45
N HIS A 157 -1.83 -0.01 0.39
CA HIS A 157 -3.24 0.37 0.59
C HIS A 157 -4.08 -0.76 1.20
N ASN A 158 -3.57 -2.00 1.24
CA ASN A 158 -4.20 -3.09 1.99
C ASN A 158 -4.09 -2.90 3.52
N LEU A 159 -3.22 -2.00 4.00
CA LEU A 159 -3.00 -1.78 5.43
C LEU A 159 -3.65 -0.48 5.94
N THR A 160 -3.57 0.60 5.16
CA THR A 160 -3.95 1.96 5.54
C THR A 160 -4.41 2.73 4.30
N ASN A 161 -5.13 3.84 4.47
CA ASN A 161 -5.45 4.68 3.32
C ASN A 161 -4.16 5.32 2.79
N MET A 162 -3.82 5.10 1.53
CA MET A 162 -2.53 5.52 0.94
C MET A 162 -2.73 6.69 -0.01
N ILE A 163 -1.86 7.69 0.08
CA ILE A 163 -1.76 8.78 -0.91
C ILE A 163 -0.32 8.95 -1.39
N TRP A 164 -0.13 8.95 -2.70
CA TRP A 164 1.13 9.31 -3.35
C TRP A 164 1.02 10.75 -3.84
N VAL A 165 1.98 11.59 -3.47
CA VAL A 165 1.97 13.03 -3.81
C VAL A 165 3.24 13.38 -4.57
N GLU A 166 3.09 13.97 -5.76
CA GLU A 166 4.22 14.43 -6.55
C GLU A 166 4.68 15.80 -6.08
N GLN A 167 5.90 15.86 -5.55
CA GLN A 167 6.51 17.07 -5.01
C GLN A 167 7.98 17.15 -5.45
N PRO A 168 8.59 18.35 -5.52
CA PRO A 168 7.98 19.69 -5.43
C PRO A 168 7.08 20.03 -6.64
N VAL A 169 6.62 21.28 -6.73
CA VAL A 169 6.00 21.83 -7.94
C VAL A 169 6.95 21.65 -9.13
N GLY A 170 6.40 21.20 -10.27
CA GLY A 170 7.14 20.81 -11.47
C GLY A 170 7.50 19.32 -11.54
N THR A 171 7.31 18.55 -10.46
CA THR A 171 7.50 17.10 -10.48
C THR A 171 6.31 16.39 -11.13
N GLY A 172 6.56 15.58 -12.16
CA GLY A 172 5.55 14.73 -12.78
C GLY A 172 4.39 15.53 -13.37
N PHE A 173 3.18 15.32 -12.84
CA PHE A 173 1.96 16.04 -13.23
C PHE A 173 1.67 17.28 -12.37
N SER A 174 2.47 17.58 -11.35
CA SER A 174 2.31 18.80 -10.54
C SER A 174 2.56 20.06 -11.37
N GLU A 175 1.69 21.07 -11.21
CA GLU A 175 1.65 22.29 -12.04
C GLU A 175 2.17 23.51 -11.27
N GLY A 176 2.78 24.45 -11.99
CA GLY A 176 3.29 25.73 -11.48
C GLY A 176 4.75 25.96 -11.84
N GLU A 177 5.30 27.12 -11.45
CA GLU A 177 6.69 27.47 -11.71
C GLU A 177 7.65 26.69 -10.79
N PRO A 178 8.54 25.83 -11.34
CA PRO A 178 9.47 25.06 -10.53
C PRO A 178 10.54 25.99 -9.90
N THR A 179 10.57 26.06 -8.57
CA THR A 179 11.54 26.89 -7.83
C THR A 179 12.73 26.09 -7.29
N VAL A 180 12.73 24.77 -7.44
CA VAL A 180 13.79 23.90 -6.94
C VAL A 180 14.97 23.88 -7.91
N THR A 181 16.09 24.46 -7.46
CA THR A 181 17.38 24.45 -8.17
C THR A 181 18.28 23.37 -7.56
N SER A 182 18.89 22.53 -8.40
CA SER A 182 19.91 21.55 -7.99
C SER A 182 21.28 22.17 -7.78
#